data_AF-A0A349FX57-F1
#
_entry.id   AF-A0A349FX57-F1
#
_cell.length_a   1.000
_cell.length_b   1.000
_cell.length_c   1.000
_cell.angle_alpha   90.00
_cell.angle_beta   90.00
_cell.angle_gamma   90.00
#
_symmetry.space_group_name_H-M   'P 1'
#
loop_
_entity.id
_entity.type
_entity.pdbx_description
1 polymer ?
#
loop_
_entity_poly.entity_id
_entity_poly.type
_entity_poly.pdbx_seq_one_letter_code
_entity_poly.pdbx_strand_id
1 'polypeptide(L)'
;MRKEYDLAHELGPQNWLDVVAGEAVVLGWFLKDAELTMRGTMLAEGIAKVHFDDDSFFKVEAQALDLVKTIEERKKDQTQVQFLDEICEYDGKNKSLNKWEYSLILSGGGYQIMMLMPEYFDREPPDDGKSRVEEIIWESFKDPAFGELVKVEDSKMMGVQKMDTTDYYTHDKKLVCHKVDFDHECKRKRGQIIIYHINDYAQSITVWTKIRATLGQRK
;
A
#
# COMPACT_ATOMS: atom_id res chain seq x y z
N MET A 1 -0.28 -41.19 -11.88
CA MET A 1 0.11 -39.98 -11.13
C MET A 1 -0.83 -38.86 -11.55
N ARG A 2 -1.72 -38.40 -10.66
CA ARG A 2 -2.45 -37.15 -10.89
C ARG A 2 -1.43 -36.04 -10.69
N LYS A 3 -1.16 -35.24 -11.72
CA LYS A 3 -0.48 -33.95 -11.52
C LYS A 3 -1.43 -33.10 -10.68
N GLU A 4 -0.93 -32.52 -9.60
CA GLU A 4 -1.64 -31.41 -8.95
C GLU A 4 -1.56 -30.24 -9.91
N TYR A 5 -2.69 -29.88 -10.49
CA TYR A 5 -2.82 -28.76 -11.42
C TYR A 5 -3.16 -27.54 -10.58
N ASP A 6 -2.13 -26.79 -10.22
CA ASP A 6 -2.25 -25.52 -9.52
C ASP A 6 -2.20 -24.40 -10.57
N LEU A 7 -3.19 -23.51 -10.62
CA LEU A 7 -3.21 -22.37 -11.55
C LEU A 7 -2.00 -21.46 -11.39
N ALA A 8 -1.36 -21.46 -10.20
CA ALA A 8 -0.06 -20.80 -9.99
C ALA A 8 1.03 -21.31 -10.95
N HIS A 9 0.90 -22.54 -11.48
CA HIS A 9 1.80 -23.12 -12.47
C HIS A 9 1.37 -22.88 -13.92
N GLU A 10 0.07 -22.67 -14.19
CA GLU A 10 -0.45 -22.52 -15.56
C GLU A 10 -0.53 -21.06 -16.01
N LEU A 11 -0.98 -20.16 -15.13
CA LEU A 11 -1.03 -18.72 -15.37
C LEU A 11 0.17 -17.98 -14.78
N GLY A 12 0.96 -18.68 -13.96
CA GLY A 12 2.04 -18.12 -13.17
C GLY A 12 1.58 -17.60 -11.80
N PRO A 13 2.52 -17.39 -10.86
CA PRO A 13 2.24 -16.76 -9.58
C PRO A 13 1.78 -15.32 -9.76
N GLN A 14 0.84 -14.86 -8.92
CA GLN A 14 0.25 -13.51 -8.96
C GLN A 14 -0.56 -13.23 -10.24
N ASN A 15 -1.26 -14.23 -10.78
CA ASN A 15 -2.25 -13.97 -11.82
C ASN A 15 -3.38 -13.07 -11.26
N TRP A 16 -4.11 -12.41 -12.17
CA TRP A 16 -5.12 -11.43 -11.77
C TRP A 16 -6.28 -12.03 -10.95
N LEU A 17 -6.58 -13.32 -11.10
CA LEU A 17 -7.62 -14.00 -10.32
C LEU A 17 -7.18 -14.15 -8.85
N ASP A 18 -5.93 -14.58 -8.62
CA ASP A 18 -5.35 -14.69 -7.28
C ASP A 18 -5.26 -13.33 -6.59
N VAL A 19 -4.92 -12.28 -7.34
CA VAL A 19 -4.89 -10.89 -6.84
C VAL A 19 -6.27 -10.47 -6.36
N VAL A 20 -7.32 -10.71 -7.15
CA VAL A 20 -8.70 -10.36 -6.80
C VAL A 20 -9.19 -11.16 -5.60
N ALA A 21 -8.92 -12.46 -5.57
CA ALA A 21 -9.28 -13.32 -4.44
C ALA A 21 -8.59 -12.86 -3.15
N GLY A 22 -7.28 -12.58 -3.22
CA GLY A 22 -6.48 -12.10 -2.10
C GLY A 22 -6.92 -10.73 -1.61
N GLU A 23 -7.19 -9.79 -2.52
CA GLU A 23 -7.69 -8.46 -2.19
C GLU A 23 -9.04 -8.55 -1.47
N ALA A 24 -9.98 -9.35 -1.97
CA ALA A 24 -11.28 -9.54 -1.34
C ALA A 24 -11.18 -10.10 0.09
N VAL A 25 -10.31 -11.11 0.30
CA VAL A 25 -10.12 -11.70 1.64
C VAL A 25 -9.52 -10.68 2.60
N VAL A 26 -8.46 -9.98 2.20
CA VAL A 26 -7.78 -9.00 3.04
C VAL A 26 -8.69 -7.82 3.34
N LEU A 27 -9.28 -7.22 2.30
CA LEU A 27 -10.19 -6.10 2.44
C LEU A 27 -11.41 -6.48 3.29
N GLY A 28 -12.00 -7.64 3.04
CA GLY A 28 -13.14 -8.16 3.80
C GLY A 28 -12.83 -8.30 5.29
N TRP A 29 -11.64 -8.81 5.62
CA TRP A 29 -11.18 -8.92 7.00
C TRP A 29 -11.08 -7.55 7.69
N PHE A 30 -10.40 -6.57 7.05
CA PHE A 30 -10.19 -5.25 7.63
C PHE A 30 -11.48 -4.43 7.73
N LEU A 31 -12.38 -4.55 6.76
CA LEU A 31 -13.68 -3.89 6.78
C LEU A 31 -14.73 -4.62 7.63
N LYS A 32 -14.40 -5.79 8.18
CA LYS A 32 -15.36 -6.70 8.84
C LYS A 32 -16.53 -7.10 7.94
N ASP A 33 -16.28 -7.16 6.63
CA ASP A 33 -17.21 -7.66 5.62
C ASP A 33 -16.97 -9.16 5.41
N ALA A 34 -17.74 -9.95 6.18
CA ALA A 34 -17.68 -11.41 6.11
C ALA A 34 -18.11 -11.95 4.73
N GLU A 35 -19.01 -11.25 4.03
CA GLU A 35 -19.46 -11.66 2.71
C GLU A 35 -18.34 -11.50 1.68
N LEU A 36 -17.65 -10.36 1.70
CA LEU A 36 -16.51 -10.12 0.82
C LEU A 36 -15.39 -11.15 1.07
N THR A 37 -15.11 -11.43 2.34
CA THR A 37 -14.12 -12.45 2.74
C THR A 37 -14.50 -13.84 2.21
N MET A 38 -15.78 -14.21 2.36
CA MET A 38 -16.30 -15.50 1.88
C MET A 38 -16.21 -15.60 0.36
N ARG A 39 -16.61 -14.55 -0.38
CA ARG A 39 -16.54 -14.52 -1.84
C ARG A 39 -15.10 -14.65 -2.34
N GLY A 40 -14.14 -13.96 -1.71
CA GLY A 40 -12.71 -14.11 -2.02
C GLY A 40 -12.21 -15.53 -1.77
N THR A 41 -12.61 -16.14 -0.65
CA THR A 41 -12.26 -17.54 -0.33
C THR A 41 -12.85 -18.52 -1.33
N MET A 42 -14.12 -18.34 -1.72
CA MET A 42 -14.78 -19.17 -2.73
C MET A 42 -14.11 -19.05 -4.10
N LEU A 43 -13.68 -17.85 -4.49
CA LEU A 43 -12.93 -17.64 -5.73
C LEU A 43 -11.59 -18.37 -5.68
N ALA A 44 -10.83 -18.25 -4.58
CA ALA A 44 -9.57 -18.97 -4.39
C ALA A 44 -9.76 -20.50 -4.47
N GLU A 45 -10.85 -21.03 -3.90
CA GLU A 45 -11.19 -22.45 -4.05
C GLU A 45 -11.55 -22.82 -5.50
N GLY A 46 -12.27 -21.95 -6.22
CA GLY A 46 -12.62 -22.15 -7.62
C GLY A 46 -11.38 -22.21 -8.51
N ILE A 47 -10.46 -21.27 -8.31
CA ILE A 47 -9.12 -21.24 -8.91
C ILE A 47 -8.42 -22.59 -8.64
N ALA A 48 -8.28 -23.01 -7.38
CA ALA A 48 -7.56 -24.24 -7.07
C ALA A 48 -8.19 -25.54 -7.61
N LYS A 49 -9.50 -25.56 -7.92
CA LYS A 49 -10.26 -26.78 -8.24
C LYS A 49 -10.61 -26.93 -9.72
N VAL A 50 -10.78 -25.83 -10.46
CA VAL A 50 -11.23 -25.84 -11.86
C VAL A 50 -10.04 -25.64 -12.78
N HIS A 51 -9.87 -26.54 -13.73
CA HIS A 51 -8.75 -26.48 -14.68
C HIS A 51 -8.96 -25.35 -15.69
N PHE A 52 -7.90 -24.64 -16.07
CA PHE A 52 -7.99 -23.46 -16.94
C PHE A 52 -8.55 -23.78 -18.34
N ASP A 53 -8.22 -24.95 -18.88
CA ASP A 53 -8.66 -25.42 -20.19
C ASP A 53 -10.07 -26.04 -20.21
N ASP A 54 -10.72 -26.17 -19.04
CA ASP A 54 -12.07 -26.68 -18.92
C ASP A 54 -13.07 -25.56 -19.24
N ASP A 55 -14.08 -25.85 -20.07
CA ASP A 55 -15.14 -24.91 -20.40
C ASP A 55 -15.76 -24.30 -19.12
N SER A 56 -15.88 -25.07 -18.03
CA SER A 56 -16.44 -24.57 -16.77
C SER A 56 -15.63 -23.45 -16.10
N PHE A 57 -14.39 -23.20 -16.54
CA PHE A 57 -13.52 -22.13 -16.04
C PHE A 57 -14.11 -20.73 -16.28
N PHE A 58 -14.95 -20.54 -17.31
CA PHE A 58 -15.62 -19.25 -17.55
C PHE A 58 -16.40 -18.77 -16.30
N LYS A 59 -16.87 -19.71 -15.46
CA LYS A 59 -17.58 -19.39 -14.22
C LYS A 59 -16.66 -18.77 -13.17
N VAL A 60 -15.41 -19.22 -13.09
CA VAL A 60 -14.39 -18.66 -12.19
C VAL A 60 -14.05 -17.24 -12.64
N GLU A 61 -13.85 -17.03 -13.94
CA GLU A 61 -13.60 -15.69 -14.50
C GLU A 61 -14.79 -14.75 -14.27
N ALA A 62 -16.02 -15.22 -14.49
CA ALA A 62 -17.23 -14.43 -14.25
C ALA A 62 -17.37 -14.05 -12.76
N GLN A 63 -17.07 -14.96 -11.84
CA GLN A 63 -17.05 -14.68 -10.40
C GLN A 63 -15.99 -13.64 -10.04
N ALA A 64 -14.78 -13.74 -10.62
CA ALA A 64 -13.73 -12.77 -10.39
C ALA A 64 -14.11 -11.36 -10.89
N LEU A 65 -14.71 -11.26 -12.08
CA LEU A 65 -15.17 -9.98 -12.63
C LEU A 65 -16.27 -9.33 -11.79
N ASP A 66 -17.19 -10.12 -11.24
CA ASP A 66 -18.19 -9.62 -10.29
C ASP A 66 -17.53 -9.14 -8.98
N LEU A 67 -16.55 -9.90 -8.49
CA LEU A 67 -15.84 -9.58 -7.27
C LEU A 67 -15.00 -8.31 -7.42
N VAL A 68 -14.36 -8.08 -8.57
CA VAL A 68 -13.67 -6.81 -8.88
C VAL A 68 -14.60 -5.61 -8.69
N LYS A 69 -15.82 -5.67 -9.24
CA LYS A 69 -16.80 -4.57 -9.10
C LYS A 69 -17.17 -4.35 -7.65
N THR A 70 -17.41 -5.44 -6.92
CA THR A 70 -17.74 -5.40 -5.49
C THR A 70 -16.60 -4.76 -4.67
N ILE A 71 -15.35 -5.15 -4.94
CA ILE A 71 -14.16 -4.57 -4.29
C ILE A 71 -14.08 -3.07 -4.56
N GLU A 72 -14.25 -2.64 -5.81
CA GLU A 72 -14.20 -1.22 -6.20
C GLU A 72 -15.29 -0.39 -5.51
N GLU A 73 -16.51 -0.92 -5.40
CA GLU A 73 -17.60 -0.28 -4.66
C GLU A 73 -17.25 -0.15 -3.17
N ARG A 74 -16.76 -1.24 -2.55
CA ARG A 74 -16.35 -1.21 -1.14
C ARG A 74 -15.23 -0.21 -0.87
N LYS A 75 -14.24 -0.11 -1.76
CA LYS A 75 -13.15 0.87 -1.68
C LYS A 75 -13.68 2.30 -1.77
N LYS A 76 -14.61 2.59 -2.69
CA LYS A 76 -15.23 3.92 -2.82
C LYS A 76 -16.06 4.33 -1.61
N ASP A 77 -16.73 3.37 -0.99
CA ASP A 77 -17.52 3.60 0.22
C ASP A 77 -16.64 3.87 1.47
N GLN A 78 -15.33 3.58 1.40
CA GLN A 78 -14.41 3.87 2.50
C GLN A 78 -14.04 5.35 2.56
N THR A 79 -14.72 6.05 3.45
CA THR A 79 -14.40 7.43 3.84
C THR A 79 -13.35 7.52 4.95
N GLN A 80 -13.15 6.43 5.69
CA GLN A 80 -12.19 6.35 6.79
C GLN A 80 -10.89 5.67 6.35
N VAL A 81 -9.78 6.06 6.98
CA VAL A 81 -8.48 5.41 6.81
C VAL A 81 -8.53 4.04 7.47
N GLN A 82 -8.22 2.99 6.71
CA GLN A 82 -8.09 1.62 7.21
C GLN A 82 -6.62 1.24 7.27
N PHE A 83 -6.13 0.85 8.46
CA PHE A 83 -4.77 0.38 8.65
C PHE A 83 -4.69 -1.12 8.37
N LEU A 84 -3.92 -1.50 7.36
CA LEU A 84 -3.79 -2.89 6.91
C LEU A 84 -2.58 -3.57 7.57
N ASP A 85 -1.42 -2.90 7.62
CA ASP A 85 -0.23 -3.42 8.30
C ASP A 85 0.68 -2.27 8.73
N GLU A 86 1.57 -2.52 9.71
CA GLU A 86 2.53 -1.53 10.18
C GLU A 86 3.88 -2.13 10.58
N ILE A 87 4.93 -1.33 10.41
CA ILE A 87 6.29 -1.59 10.91
C ILE A 87 6.69 -0.39 11.76
N CYS A 88 6.92 -0.63 13.04
CA CYS A 88 7.41 0.39 13.97
C CYS A 88 8.32 -0.21 15.04
N GLU A 89 9.24 0.61 15.54
CA GLU A 89 10.11 0.27 16.67
C GLU A 89 9.46 0.71 17.99
N TYR A 90 9.56 -0.15 19.00
CA TYR A 90 9.08 0.09 20.35
C TYR A 90 10.25 0.21 21.32
N ASP A 91 10.26 1.26 22.15
CA ASP A 91 11.13 1.37 23.31
C ASP A 91 10.36 0.90 24.55
N GLY A 92 10.49 -0.40 24.85
CA GLY A 92 9.72 -1.07 25.89
C GLY A 92 8.24 -1.18 25.55
N LYS A 93 7.39 -0.36 26.19
CA LYS A 93 5.93 -0.34 25.96
C LYS A 93 5.46 0.81 25.07
N ASN A 94 6.33 1.77 24.79
CA ASN A 94 5.97 2.96 24.04
C ASN A 94 6.58 2.91 22.65
N LYS A 95 5.87 3.49 21.68
CA LYS A 95 6.36 3.65 20.31
C LYS A 95 7.51 4.67 20.29
N SER A 96 8.58 4.36 19.56
CA SER A 96 9.73 5.27 19.47
C SER A 96 9.39 6.48 18.61
N LEU A 97 9.44 7.68 19.18
CA LEU A 97 9.04 8.91 18.47
C LEU A 97 10.11 9.42 17.49
N ASN A 98 11.35 8.97 17.64
CA ASN A 98 12.51 9.39 16.85
C ASN A 98 12.96 8.36 15.80
N LYS A 99 12.04 7.50 15.38
CA LYS A 99 12.27 6.43 14.40
C LYS A 99 11.22 6.49 13.31
N TRP A 100 11.60 6.02 12.13
CA TRP A 100 10.64 5.92 11.03
C TRP A 100 9.65 4.79 11.30
N GLU A 101 8.39 5.13 11.06
CA GLU A 101 7.25 4.23 11.10
C GLU A 101 6.72 4.06 9.68
N TYR A 102 6.31 2.86 9.35
CA TYR A 102 5.80 2.52 8.04
C TYR A 102 4.43 1.89 8.20
N SER A 103 3.46 2.28 7.38
CA SER A 103 2.13 1.69 7.40
C SER A 103 1.62 1.46 5.98
N LEU A 104 1.01 0.31 5.76
CA LEU A 104 0.17 0.06 4.59
C LEU A 104 -1.27 0.39 4.97
N ILE A 105 -1.88 1.35 4.28
CA ILE A 105 -3.23 1.82 4.58
C ILE A 105 -4.09 1.86 3.32
N LEU A 106 -5.41 1.77 3.48
CA LEU A 106 -6.40 2.07 2.46
C LEU A 106 -7.08 3.38 2.83
N SER A 107 -7.03 4.37 1.95
CA SER A 107 -7.61 5.70 2.18
C SER A 107 -8.09 6.31 0.87
N GLY A 108 -9.31 6.86 0.87
CA GLY A 108 -9.92 7.46 -0.32
C GLY A 108 -10.07 6.46 -1.49
N GLY A 109 -10.30 5.18 -1.17
CA GLY A 109 -10.43 4.10 -2.15
C GLY A 109 -9.12 3.63 -2.81
N GLY A 110 -7.96 4.14 -2.39
CA GLY A 110 -6.65 3.73 -2.91
C GLY A 110 -5.70 3.25 -1.81
N TYR A 111 -4.78 2.36 -2.18
CA TYR A 111 -3.73 1.89 -1.27
C TYR A 111 -2.64 2.93 -1.13
N GLN A 112 -2.09 3.06 0.07
CA GLN A 112 -1.04 4.01 0.36
C GLN A 112 0.01 3.37 1.26
N ILE A 113 1.28 3.70 1.01
CA ILE A 113 2.37 3.43 1.94
C ILE A 113 2.72 4.75 2.61
N MET A 114 2.45 4.83 3.90
CA MET A 114 2.75 5.99 4.73
C MET A 114 4.05 5.75 5.49
N MET A 115 4.95 6.72 5.40
CA MET A 115 6.16 6.83 6.20
C MET A 115 5.99 8.01 7.15
N LEU A 116 6.15 7.77 8.45
CA LEU A 116 5.97 8.78 9.48
C LEU A 116 7.22 8.82 10.38
N MET A 117 7.80 10.01 10.54
CA MET A 117 8.74 10.32 11.60
C MET A 117 8.02 11.28 12.55
N PRO A 118 7.48 10.80 13.69
CA PRO A 118 6.69 11.62 14.59
C PRO A 118 7.46 12.84 15.11
N GLU A 119 8.70 12.63 15.54
CA GLU A 119 9.54 13.66 16.14
C GLU A 119 11.03 13.51 15.77
N TYR A 120 11.63 14.58 15.26
CA TYR A 120 13.09 14.70 15.13
C TYR A 120 13.56 16.11 15.51
N PHE A 121 14.81 16.22 15.95
CA PHE A 121 15.36 17.44 16.54
C PHE A 121 16.40 18.15 15.66
N ASP A 122 16.97 17.44 14.68
CA ASP A 122 17.98 17.94 13.76
C ASP A 122 17.37 18.51 12.46
N ARG A 123 18.22 19.00 11.55
CA ARG A 123 17.74 19.53 10.25
C ARG A 123 17.22 18.44 9.32
N GLU A 124 17.81 17.26 9.36
CA GLU A 124 17.41 16.10 8.56
C GLU A 124 17.03 14.94 9.48
N PRO A 125 15.91 14.25 9.22
CA PRO A 125 15.55 13.07 9.99
C PRO A 125 16.58 11.96 9.76
N PRO A 126 16.84 11.11 10.76
CA PRO A 126 17.80 10.01 10.62
C PRO A 126 17.40 9.07 9.48
N ASP A 127 18.40 8.62 8.72
CA ASP A 127 18.23 7.60 7.68
C ASP A 127 18.46 6.21 8.28
N ASP A 128 17.49 5.72 9.06
CA ASP A 128 17.50 4.38 9.64
C ASP A 128 17.02 3.30 8.65
N GLY A 129 17.06 3.56 7.34
CA GLY A 129 16.52 2.67 6.31
C GLY A 129 15.48 3.34 5.42
N LYS A 130 15.05 4.57 5.78
CA LYS A 130 14.20 5.46 4.98
C LYS A 130 14.59 5.46 3.50
N SER A 131 15.84 5.79 3.16
CA SER A 131 16.25 5.96 1.76
C SER A 131 16.07 4.66 0.95
N ARG A 132 16.34 3.51 1.58
CA ARG A 132 16.17 2.20 0.93
C ARG A 132 14.71 1.84 0.74
N VAL A 133 13.83 2.24 1.67
CA VAL A 133 12.38 2.07 1.50
C VAL A 133 11.85 2.94 0.38
N GLU A 134 12.25 4.21 0.33
CA GLU A 134 11.87 5.11 -0.78
C GLU A 134 12.33 4.54 -2.12
N GLU A 135 13.56 4.00 -2.21
CA GLU A 135 14.07 3.35 -3.42
C GLU A 135 13.18 2.18 -3.87
N ILE A 136 12.81 1.29 -2.94
CA ILE A 136 11.91 0.14 -3.23
C ILE A 136 10.55 0.62 -3.76
N ILE A 137 10.00 1.68 -3.17
CA ILE A 137 8.72 2.24 -3.58
C ILE A 137 8.85 2.88 -4.96
N TRP A 138 9.85 3.74 -5.16
CA TRP A 138 10.11 4.40 -6.44
C TRP A 138 10.36 3.40 -7.57
N GLU A 139 11.07 2.31 -7.30
CA GLU A 139 11.26 1.21 -8.26
C GLU A 139 9.96 0.63 -8.80
N SER A 140 8.91 0.57 -7.97
CA SER A 140 7.62 0.08 -8.42
C SER A 140 6.91 1.04 -9.38
N PHE A 141 7.30 2.33 -9.40
CA PHE A 141 6.80 3.35 -10.32
C PHE A 141 7.70 3.56 -11.54
N LYS A 142 8.85 2.87 -11.66
CA LYS A 142 9.81 3.01 -12.78
C LYS A 142 9.29 2.44 -14.13
N ASP A 143 7.98 2.29 -14.32
CA ASP A 143 7.41 2.06 -15.65
C ASP A 143 7.64 3.34 -16.49
N PRO A 144 8.27 3.24 -17.69
CA PRO A 144 8.46 4.37 -18.60
C PRO A 144 7.18 5.15 -18.95
N ALA A 145 5.99 4.59 -18.69
CA ALA A 145 4.69 5.25 -18.82
C ALA A 145 4.47 6.39 -17.80
N PHE A 146 5.15 6.37 -16.66
CA PHE A 146 5.24 7.51 -15.76
C PHE A 146 6.34 8.43 -16.29
N GLY A 147 5.98 9.44 -17.09
CA GLY A 147 6.92 10.47 -17.53
C GLY A 147 7.53 11.26 -16.36
N GLU A 148 8.21 12.37 -16.66
CA GLU A 148 8.84 13.20 -15.62
C GLU A 148 7.79 13.66 -14.59
N LEU A 149 8.03 13.36 -13.30
CA LEU A 149 7.12 13.77 -12.24
C LEU A 149 7.11 15.29 -12.08
N VAL A 150 5.92 15.86 -12.03
CA VAL A 150 5.72 17.28 -11.77
C VAL A 150 5.75 17.51 -10.26
N LYS A 151 6.74 18.26 -9.80
CA LYS A 151 6.89 18.67 -8.40
C LYS A 151 6.14 19.97 -8.13
N VAL A 152 5.33 19.99 -7.09
CA VAL A 152 4.64 21.18 -6.57
C VAL A 152 5.02 21.36 -5.11
N GLU A 153 5.39 22.57 -4.72
CA GLU A 153 5.75 22.92 -3.34
C GLU A 153 4.82 24.01 -2.81
N ASP A 154 4.39 23.85 -1.57
CA ASP A 154 3.59 24.83 -0.85
C ASP A 154 4.09 24.97 0.59
N SER A 155 3.90 26.15 1.18
CA SER A 155 4.32 26.46 2.55
C SER A 155 3.22 27.22 3.27
N LYS A 156 2.75 26.68 4.39
CA LYS A 156 1.68 27.29 5.19
C LYS A 156 2.10 27.45 6.65
N MET A 157 1.87 28.63 7.20
CA MET A 157 1.98 28.87 8.65
C MET A 157 0.63 28.64 9.34
N MET A 158 0.64 27.85 10.41
CA MET A 158 -0.50 27.59 11.29
C MET A 158 -0.09 27.87 12.74
N GLY A 159 -0.27 29.11 13.19
CA GLY A 159 0.22 29.54 14.49
C GLY A 159 1.74 29.47 14.57
N VAL A 160 2.26 28.69 15.51
CA VAL A 160 3.72 28.48 15.73
C VAL A 160 4.29 27.32 14.91
N GLN A 161 3.51 26.73 14.01
CA GLN A 161 3.92 25.60 13.18
C GLN A 161 3.95 26.01 11.71
N LYS A 162 5.08 25.77 11.06
CA LYS A 162 5.23 25.82 9.60
C LYS A 162 5.00 24.43 9.05
N MET A 163 4.19 24.34 8.00
CA MET A 163 3.92 23.12 7.27
C MET A 163 4.42 23.32 5.84
N ASP A 164 5.44 22.57 5.45
CA ASP A 164 5.96 22.58 4.08
C ASP A 164 5.50 21.30 3.38
N THR A 165 4.76 21.46 2.29
CA THR A 165 4.20 20.36 1.51
C THR A 165 4.98 20.23 0.21
N THR A 166 5.26 18.99 -0.19
CA THR A 166 5.82 18.68 -1.51
C THR A 166 5.02 17.55 -2.14
N ASP A 167 4.37 17.85 -3.26
CA ASP A 167 3.57 16.91 -4.02
C ASP A 167 4.26 16.54 -5.33
N TYR A 168 4.25 15.25 -5.65
CA TYR A 168 4.73 14.72 -6.92
C TYR A 168 3.56 14.14 -7.68
N TYR A 169 3.34 14.67 -8.88
CA TYR A 169 2.30 14.22 -9.78
C TYR A 169 2.89 13.56 -11.03
N THR A 170 2.17 12.60 -11.57
CA THR A 170 2.35 12.16 -12.95
C THR A 170 1.97 13.26 -13.95
N HIS A 171 2.34 13.12 -15.22
CA HIS A 171 1.89 14.04 -16.27
C HIS A 171 0.36 14.08 -16.44
N ASP A 172 -0.36 12.98 -16.19
CA ASP A 172 -1.82 12.95 -16.16
C ASP A 172 -2.43 13.49 -14.85
N LYS A 173 -1.61 14.21 -14.05
CA LYS A 173 -1.99 14.89 -12.81
C LYS A 173 -2.48 13.97 -11.68
N LYS A 174 -2.09 12.69 -11.69
CA LYS A 174 -2.33 11.80 -10.57
C LYS A 174 -1.25 12.00 -9.52
N LEU A 175 -1.66 12.15 -8.26
CA LEU A 175 -0.74 12.28 -7.13
C LEU A 175 -0.05 10.94 -6.88
N VAL A 176 1.27 10.94 -6.84
CA VAL A 176 2.11 9.75 -6.59
C VAL A 176 2.70 9.79 -5.20
N CYS A 177 3.18 10.96 -4.78
CA CYS A 177 3.79 11.15 -3.47
C CYS A 177 3.36 12.49 -2.89
N HIS A 178 2.95 12.47 -1.63
CA HIS A 178 2.64 13.64 -0.83
C HIS A 178 3.57 13.66 0.39
N LYS A 179 4.41 14.67 0.48
CA LYS A 179 5.32 14.88 1.60
C LYS A 179 4.85 16.08 2.41
N VAL A 180 4.89 15.96 3.73
CA VAL A 180 4.62 17.06 4.66
C VAL A 180 5.72 17.11 5.70
N ASP A 181 6.40 18.24 5.77
CA ASP A 181 7.32 18.59 6.85
C ASP A 181 6.62 19.51 7.85
N PHE A 182 6.64 19.12 9.11
CA PHE A 182 6.12 19.89 10.23
C PHE A 182 7.29 20.52 10.96
N ASP A 183 7.46 21.83 10.81
CA ASP A 183 8.51 22.61 11.47
C ASP A 183 7.90 23.48 12.57
N HIS A 184 8.24 23.24 13.84
CA HIS A 184 7.87 24.20 14.89
C HIS A 184 8.76 25.45 14.80
N GLU A 185 8.20 26.62 15.09
CA GLU A 185 8.90 27.92 15.09
C GLU A 185 10.18 27.93 15.96
N CYS A 186 10.22 27.11 17.03
CA CYS A 186 11.39 26.95 17.87
C CYS A 186 12.54 26.18 17.19
N LYS A 187 12.32 25.65 15.97
CA LYS A 187 13.22 24.84 15.12
C LYS A 187 13.75 23.55 15.75
N ARG A 188 13.28 23.19 16.95
CA ARG A 188 13.78 22.08 17.76
C ARG A 188 12.95 20.82 17.67
N LYS A 189 11.65 20.91 17.42
CA LYS A 189 10.78 19.74 17.32
C LYS A 189 10.10 19.76 15.95
N ARG A 190 10.36 18.71 15.19
CA ARG A 190 9.90 18.57 13.81
C ARG A 190 9.27 17.22 13.61
N GLY A 191 8.41 17.09 12.62
CA GLY A 191 7.86 15.81 12.18
C GLY A 191 7.88 15.74 10.66
N GLN A 192 7.84 14.53 10.10
CA GLN A 192 7.75 14.35 8.66
C GLN A 192 6.77 13.22 8.34
N ILE A 193 5.90 13.45 7.36
CA ILE A 193 5.02 12.45 6.78
C ILE A 193 5.33 12.37 5.29
N ILE A 194 5.44 11.16 4.76
CA ILE A 194 5.55 10.89 3.33
C ILE A 194 4.53 9.82 2.98
N ILE A 195 3.65 10.10 2.03
CA ILE A 195 2.59 9.20 1.61
C ILE A 195 2.80 8.88 0.14
N TYR A 196 2.98 7.61 -0.17
CA TYR A 196 3.04 7.10 -1.54
C TYR A 196 1.69 6.50 -1.91
N HIS A 197 1.09 6.99 -3.00
CA HIS A 197 -0.19 6.52 -3.51
C HIS A 197 0.04 5.41 -4.53
N ILE A 198 -0.46 4.20 -4.21
CA ILE A 198 -0.32 3.01 -5.03
C ILE A 198 -1.72 2.61 -5.52
N ASN A 199 -1.90 2.59 -6.84
CA ASN A 199 -3.21 2.36 -7.44
C ASN A 199 -3.65 0.89 -7.41
N ASP A 200 -2.69 -0.04 -7.38
CA ASP A 200 -2.93 -1.47 -7.54
C ASP A 200 -2.61 -2.26 -6.27
N TYR A 201 -3.49 -3.20 -5.92
CA TYR A 201 -3.29 -4.04 -4.74
C TYR A 201 -2.07 -4.94 -4.87
N ALA A 202 -1.85 -5.58 -6.02
CA ALA A 202 -0.71 -6.49 -6.20
C ALA A 202 0.63 -5.74 -6.11
N GLN A 203 0.70 -4.54 -6.70
CA GLN A 203 1.83 -3.64 -6.54
C GLN A 203 2.03 -3.27 -5.07
N SER A 204 0.97 -2.87 -4.35
CA SER A 204 1.04 -2.46 -2.95
C SER A 204 1.60 -3.57 -2.05
N ILE A 205 1.13 -4.81 -2.20
CA ILE A 205 1.59 -5.96 -1.44
C ILE A 205 3.01 -6.37 -1.83
N THR A 206 3.37 -6.29 -3.11
CA THR A 206 4.73 -6.60 -3.58
C THR A 206 5.75 -5.62 -2.99
N VAL A 207 5.44 -4.33 -3.04
CA VAL A 207 6.26 -3.27 -2.44
C VAL A 207 6.34 -3.46 -0.93
N TRP A 208 5.21 -3.67 -0.27
CA TRP A 208 5.15 -3.86 1.17
C TRP A 208 5.96 -5.08 1.65
N THR A 209 5.90 -6.18 0.91
CA THR A 209 6.68 -7.40 1.20
C THR A 209 8.18 -7.12 1.13
N LYS A 210 8.65 -6.36 0.12
CA LYS A 210 10.06 -5.95 0.00
C LYS A 210 10.50 -5.03 1.15
N ILE A 211 9.64 -4.10 1.56
CA ILE A 211 9.88 -3.22 2.71
C ILE A 211 10.04 -4.06 3.98
N ARG A 212 9.11 -4.99 4.23
CA ARG A 212 9.17 -5.91 5.38
C ARG A 212 10.43 -6.76 5.38
N ALA A 213 10.84 -7.29 4.24
CA ALA A 213 12.08 -8.06 4.13
C ALA A 213 13.32 -7.21 4.45
N THR A 214 13.30 -5.93 4.07
CA THR A 214 14.42 -5.01 4.26
C THR A 214 14.54 -4.53 5.71
N LEU A 215 13.42 -4.18 6.34
CA LEU A 215 13.40 -3.63 7.70
C LEU A 215 13.30 -4.72 8.77
N GLY A 216 12.59 -5.81 8.49
CA GLY A 216 12.32 -6.91 9.43
C GLY A 216 13.53 -7.80 9.74
N GLN A 217 14.65 -7.66 9.02
CA GLN A 217 15.92 -8.34 9.32
C GLN A 217 16.70 -7.67 10.47
N ARG A 218 16.25 -6.54 11.00
CA ARG A 218 16.82 -5.91 12.20
C ARG A 218 16.07 -6.39 13.45
N LYS A 219 16.30 -7.63 13.85
CA LYS A 219 15.97 -8.14 15.18
C LYS A 219 17.20 -8.79 15.80
#